data_AF-A0A3D5R8A1-F1
#
_entry.id   AF-A0A3D5R8A1-F1
#
_cell.length_a   1.000
_cell.length_b   1.000
_cell.length_c   1.000
_cell.angle_alpha   90.00
_cell.angle_beta   90.00
_cell.angle_gamma   90.00
#
_symmetry.space_group_name_H-M   'P 1'
#
loop_
_entity.id
_entity.type
_entity.pdbx_description
1 polymer ?
#
loop_
_entity_poly.entity_id
_entity_poly.type
_entity_poly.pdbx_seq_one_letter_code
_entity_poly.pdbx_strand_id
1 'polypeptide(L)'
;GYEEETFFGFEDLENLRYEEYPEGSGGNMVLESESVEGSSSLKLNYDFTSMVDGDQAIAFVNFGEDGLELPGEPTALNLSVFGDEKNHWLRTRVIDADGNMHKIDFAEKVNWTGWKEVTARIPSEIKYPIKLQNIYIAEIYDDMKDSGSIYLDDLKLLYPEKTNGDNEIEKSKYEDKYKAVPETYNNKLEFIDEKMYLDDSQETYENNQRNLIYYELMIEDGSILGSIEDIKELSLENNKKIVINMDNPIENLNQNEYNGFVKLMEQAFGNDSEVIVVHKGETSNILYENGFRYIEYEDELTLYINEGNFYYKIN
;
A
#
# COMPACT_ATOMS: atom_id res chain seq x y z
N GLY A 1 15.42 5.36 7.41
CA GLY A 1 14.07 4.80 7.25
C GLY A 1 13.26 4.96 8.52
N TYR A 2 12.11 4.30 8.57
CA TYR A 2 11.27 4.13 9.76
C TYR A 2 11.27 2.66 10.15
N GLU A 3 11.07 2.38 11.44
CA GLU A 3 10.60 1.06 11.87
C GLU A 3 9.07 1.07 11.76
N GLU A 4 8.49 0.05 11.13
CA GLU A 4 7.05 -0.02 10.85
C GLU A 4 6.41 -1.21 11.58
N GLU A 5 5.21 -1.00 12.13
CA GLU A 5 4.43 -2.03 12.82
C GLU A 5 2.96 -1.92 12.42
N THR A 6 2.36 -2.99 11.89
CA THR A 6 0.91 -3.05 11.67
C THR A 6 0.18 -2.98 13.00
N PHE A 7 -0.68 -1.98 13.13
CA PHE A 7 -1.52 -1.75 14.31
C PHE A 7 -2.95 -2.23 14.10
N PHE A 8 -3.47 -2.12 12.88
CA PHE A 8 -4.82 -2.57 12.57
C PHE A 8 -4.92 -3.06 11.11
N GLY A 9 -5.16 -4.35 10.91
CA GLY A 9 -5.26 -4.98 9.58
C GLY A 9 -6.69 -5.16 9.06
N PHE A 10 -7.71 -4.66 9.76
CA PHE A 10 -9.12 -4.67 9.29
C PHE A 10 -9.70 -6.06 8.93
N GLU A 11 -9.20 -7.13 9.55
CA GLU A 11 -9.65 -8.51 9.35
C GLU A 11 -11.05 -8.81 9.92
N ASP A 12 -11.50 -7.97 10.84
CA ASP A 12 -12.84 -8.00 11.40
C ASP A 12 -13.30 -6.59 11.76
N LEU A 13 -14.58 -6.47 12.13
CA LEU A 13 -15.18 -5.21 12.59
C LEU A 13 -15.28 -5.15 14.11
N GLU A 14 -14.63 -6.05 14.86
CA GLU A 14 -14.62 -5.99 16.30
C GLU A 14 -13.91 -4.71 16.76
N ASN A 15 -14.47 -4.06 17.78
CA ASN A 15 -14.01 -2.75 18.26
C ASN A 15 -14.09 -1.62 17.23
N LEU A 16 -14.75 -1.81 16.09
CA LEU A 16 -15.04 -0.72 15.15
C LEU A 16 -16.51 -0.32 15.27
N ARG A 17 -16.78 0.99 15.16
CA ARG A 17 -18.14 1.53 15.10
C ARG A 17 -18.28 2.57 14.01
N TYR A 18 -19.23 2.35 13.12
CA TYR A 18 -19.63 3.33 12.12
C TYR A 18 -20.42 4.47 12.77
N GLU A 19 -20.13 5.70 12.38
CA GLU A 19 -20.90 6.90 12.72
C GLU A 19 -20.85 7.87 11.55
N GLU A 20 -21.87 8.72 11.41
CA GLU A 20 -21.97 9.69 10.31
C GLU A 20 -22.55 11.02 10.78
N TYR A 21 -22.23 12.07 10.03
CA TYR A 21 -22.84 13.38 10.14
C TYR A 21 -23.17 13.92 8.75
N PRO A 22 -24.39 14.45 8.51
CA PRO A 22 -25.52 14.46 9.43
C PRO A 22 -26.03 13.03 9.70
N GLU A 23 -26.68 12.83 10.84
CA GLU A 23 -27.22 11.53 11.23
C GLU A 23 -28.30 11.09 10.22
N GLY A 24 -28.24 9.84 9.75
CA GLY A 24 -29.20 9.27 8.80
C GLY A 24 -28.88 9.59 7.33
N SER A 25 -27.63 9.92 7.01
CA SER A 25 -27.17 10.14 5.65
C SER A 25 -27.06 8.86 4.84
N GLY A 26 -26.88 7.70 5.48
CA GLY A 26 -27.10 6.39 4.87
C GLY A 26 -25.85 5.61 4.49
N GLY A 27 -24.68 5.95 5.03
CA GLY A 27 -23.48 5.14 4.86
C GLY A 27 -23.42 3.96 5.84
N ASN A 28 -22.35 3.16 5.72
CA ASN A 28 -22.07 2.01 6.60
C ASN A 28 -20.61 1.56 6.44
N MET A 29 -20.22 0.53 7.20
CA MET A 29 -18.96 -0.19 6.99
C MET A 29 -19.20 -1.70 6.87
N VAL A 30 -18.47 -2.36 5.99
CA VAL A 30 -18.52 -3.81 5.76
C VAL A 30 -17.12 -4.34 5.47
N LEU A 31 -16.92 -5.64 5.66
CA LEU A 31 -15.69 -6.32 5.22
C LEU A 31 -15.82 -6.71 3.75
N GLU A 32 -14.71 -6.61 3.02
CA GLU A 32 -14.56 -7.08 1.64
C GLU A 32 -13.32 -7.95 1.52
N SER A 33 -13.32 -8.92 0.60
CA SER A 33 -12.18 -9.81 0.39
C SER A 33 -11.02 -9.16 -0.39
N GLU A 34 -11.27 -8.04 -1.05
CA GLU A 34 -10.23 -7.23 -1.69
C GLU A 34 -9.43 -6.51 -0.59
N SER A 35 -8.15 -6.83 -0.47
CA SER A 35 -7.28 -6.40 0.63
C SER A 35 -5.82 -6.27 0.16
N VAL A 36 -5.04 -5.45 0.87
CA VAL A 36 -3.59 -5.30 0.74
C VAL A 36 -2.88 -6.27 1.67
N GLU A 37 -3.32 -6.35 2.94
CA GLU A 37 -2.80 -7.27 3.94
C GLU A 37 -3.88 -8.29 4.35
N GLY A 38 -3.47 -9.45 4.87
CA GLY A 38 -4.42 -10.41 5.43
C GLY A 38 -5.49 -10.93 4.46
N SER A 39 -6.75 -11.03 4.88
CA SER A 39 -7.83 -11.68 4.14
C SER A 39 -9.03 -10.79 3.85
N SER A 40 -9.09 -9.61 4.46
CA SER A 40 -10.16 -8.66 4.22
C SER A 40 -9.73 -7.23 4.55
N SER A 41 -10.39 -6.27 3.90
CA SER A 41 -10.28 -4.86 4.24
C SER A 41 -11.62 -4.30 4.70
N LEU A 42 -11.60 -3.13 5.33
CA LEU A 42 -12.81 -2.41 5.67
C LEU A 42 -13.23 -1.52 4.51
N LYS A 43 -14.41 -1.78 3.95
CA LYS A 43 -15.07 -0.85 3.02
C LYS A 43 -15.97 0.11 3.78
N LEU A 44 -15.67 1.39 3.64
CA LEU A 44 -16.43 2.50 4.20
C LEU A 44 -17.32 3.10 3.12
N ASN A 45 -18.62 2.86 3.21
CA ASN A 45 -19.62 3.49 2.35
C ASN A 45 -20.06 4.82 2.99
N TYR A 46 -20.09 5.89 2.21
CA TYR A 46 -20.53 7.21 2.64
C TYR A 46 -21.55 7.80 1.66
N ASP A 47 -22.43 8.65 2.17
CA ASP A 47 -23.39 9.41 1.38
C ASP A 47 -23.44 10.85 1.92
N PHE A 48 -22.98 11.80 1.12
CA PHE A 48 -22.96 13.22 1.44
C PHE A 48 -24.02 13.99 0.65
N THR A 49 -24.93 13.31 -0.04
CA THR A 49 -26.02 13.95 -0.81
C THR A 49 -27.03 14.67 0.09
N SER A 50 -27.09 14.31 1.37
CA SER A 50 -27.91 14.94 2.42
C SER A 50 -27.28 16.21 3.00
N MET A 51 -26.03 16.53 2.64
CA MET A 51 -25.27 17.65 3.19
C MET A 51 -25.97 18.99 2.97
N VAL A 52 -26.18 19.75 4.04
CA VAL A 52 -26.76 21.09 4.00
C VAL A 52 -25.72 22.11 3.54
N ASP A 53 -26.12 23.07 2.70
CA ASP A 53 -25.26 24.17 2.27
C ASP A 53 -24.68 24.95 3.47
N GLY A 54 -23.37 25.10 3.48
CA GLY A 54 -22.57 25.80 4.50
C GLY A 54 -22.17 24.92 5.69
N ASP A 55 -22.39 23.61 5.62
CA ASP A 55 -22.04 22.64 6.67
C ASP A 55 -20.97 21.65 6.18
N GLN A 56 -20.71 20.58 6.95
CA GLN A 56 -19.86 19.44 6.59
C GLN A 56 -20.68 18.15 6.52
N ALA A 57 -20.20 17.16 5.78
CA ALA A 57 -20.66 15.78 5.88
C ALA A 57 -19.47 14.84 6.12
N ILE A 58 -19.64 13.86 6.99
CA ILE A 58 -18.53 13.02 7.48
C ILE A 58 -19.02 11.59 7.71
N ALA A 59 -18.22 10.61 7.30
CA ALA A 59 -18.37 9.21 7.68
C ALA A 59 -17.15 8.74 8.48
N PHE A 60 -17.39 8.19 9.67
CA PHE A 60 -16.37 7.78 10.64
C PHE A 60 -16.30 6.26 10.78
N VAL A 61 -15.07 5.77 10.89
CA VAL A 61 -14.73 4.48 11.49
C VAL A 61 -14.13 4.78 12.85
N ASN A 62 -14.92 4.63 13.92
CA ASN A 62 -14.46 4.83 15.30
C ASN A 62 -13.80 3.56 15.85
N PHE A 63 -12.69 3.74 16.56
CA PHE A 63 -11.95 2.66 17.22
C PHE A 63 -12.29 2.61 18.71
N GLY A 64 -12.75 1.46 19.19
CA GLY A 64 -13.14 1.25 20.59
C GLY A 64 -14.26 2.17 21.08
N GLU A 65 -14.53 2.12 22.39
CA GLU A 65 -15.44 3.07 23.04
C GLU A 65 -14.76 4.43 23.25
N ASP A 66 -13.48 4.42 23.65
CA ASP A 66 -12.68 5.59 24.03
C ASP A 66 -11.43 5.81 23.13
N GLY A 67 -11.36 5.16 21.96
CA GLY A 67 -10.14 5.06 21.16
C GLY A 67 -9.26 3.87 21.51
N LEU A 68 -8.28 3.58 20.63
CA LEU A 68 -7.23 2.60 20.89
C LEU A 68 -5.90 3.31 21.15
N GLU A 69 -5.24 2.95 22.24
CA GLU A 69 -3.92 3.48 22.59
C GLU A 69 -2.86 2.95 21.62
N LEU A 70 -2.06 3.85 21.05
CA LEU A 70 -0.96 3.47 20.18
C LEU A 70 0.24 3.06 21.03
N PRO A 71 0.87 1.89 20.78
CA PRO A 71 2.09 1.50 21.48
C PRO A 71 3.23 2.48 21.17
N GLY A 72 4.06 2.75 22.17
CA GLY A 72 5.26 3.56 22.02
C GLY A 72 5.02 5.01 21.61
N GLU A 73 5.92 5.55 20.79
CA GLU A 73 5.93 6.94 20.34
C GLU A 73 6.07 7.03 18.81
N PRO A 74 5.08 6.56 18.02
CA PRO A 74 5.16 6.62 16.58
C PRO A 74 5.13 8.07 16.09
N THR A 75 5.94 8.39 15.10
CA THR A 75 6.05 9.72 14.50
C THR A 75 5.09 9.94 13.32
N ALA A 76 4.54 8.85 12.77
CA ALA A 76 3.51 8.90 11.74
C ALA A 76 2.66 7.64 11.75
N LEU A 77 1.54 7.69 11.03
CA LEU A 77 0.69 6.57 10.70
C LEU A 77 0.71 6.37 9.19
N ASN A 78 0.82 5.14 8.70
CA ASN A 78 0.62 4.79 7.29
C ASN A 78 -0.66 3.97 7.16
N LEU A 79 -1.45 4.21 6.13
CA LEU A 79 -2.70 3.50 5.86
C LEU A 79 -2.77 3.16 4.38
N SER A 80 -3.12 1.92 4.05
CA SER A 80 -3.47 1.52 2.69
C SER A 80 -4.91 1.89 2.38
N VAL A 81 -5.13 2.60 1.27
CA VAL A 81 -6.45 3.13 0.91
C VAL A 81 -6.77 2.86 -0.54
N PHE A 82 -7.86 2.14 -0.79
CA PHE A 82 -8.47 2.07 -2.11
C PHE A 82 -9.30 3.33 -2.34
N GLY A 83 -8.86 4.17 -3.27
CA GLY A 83 -9.50 5.44 -3.58
C GLY A 83 -10.64 5.31 -4.60
N ASP A 84 -11.58 6.25 -4.55
CA ASP A 84 -12.74 6.36 -5.44
C ASP A 84 -12.73 7.63 -6.31
N GLU A 85 -11.62 8.38 -6.28
CA GLU A 85 -11.41 9.63 -7.02
C GLU A 85 -12.44 10.75 -6.70
N LYS A 86 -13.15 10.66 -5.57
CA LYS A 86 -14.19 11.64 -5.20
C LYS A 86 -13.69 12.92 -4.57
N ASN A 87 -12.37 13.03 -4.37
CA ASN A 87 -11.69 14.25 -3.92
C ASN A 87 -12.07 14.74 -2.49
N HIS A 88 -12.75 13.90 -1.70
CA HIS A 88 -13.01 14.18 -0.28
C HIS A 88 -11.75 14.07 0.57
N TRP A 89 -11.81 14.63 1.78
CA TRP A 89 -10.72 14.62 2.75
C TRP A 89 -10.66 13.28 3.47
N LEU A 90 -9.47 12.69 3.60
CA LEU A 90 -9.24 11.51 4.43
C LEU A 90 -8.34 11.87 5.62
N ARG A 91 -8.87 11.66 6.82
CA ARG A 91 -8.26 12.17 8.05
C ARG A 91 -8.40 11.20 9.21
N THR A 92 -7.67 11.49 10.27
CA THR A 92 -7.80 10.83 11.56
C THR A 92 -7.84 11.84 12.70
N ARG A 93 -8.47 11.42 13.82
CA ARG A 93 -8.36 12.10 15.11
C ARG A 93 -7.57 11.24 16.08
N VAL A 94 -6.64 11.87 16.79
CA VAL A 94 -5.95 11.29 17.93
C VAL A 94 -6.16 12.14 19.17
N ILE A 95 -6.17 11.52 20.35
CA ILE A 95 -6.18 12.20 21.66
C ILE A 95 -4.82 12.02 22.31
N ASP A 96 -4.21 13.11 22.76
CA ASP A 96 -2.93 13.08 23.48
C ASP A 96 -3.09 12.77 24.98
N ALA A 97 -1.98 12.60 25.69
CA ALA A 97 -1.97 12.30 27.13
C ALA A 97 -2.55 13.42 28.02
N ASP A 98 -2.64 14.66 27.52
CA ASP A 98 -3.30 15.78 28.21
C ASP A 98 -4.82 15.80 27.93
N GLY A 99 -5.31 14.96 27.01
CA GLY A 99 -6.71 14.90 26.59
C GLY A 99 -7.06 15.84 25.42
N ASN A 100 -6.06 16.42 24.74
CA ASN A 100 -6.32 17.28 23.58
C ASN A 100 -6.54 16.44 22.32
N MET A 101 -7.52 16.84 21.52
CA MET A 101 -7.78 16.26 20.21
C MET A 101 -6.92 16.93 19.13
N HIS A 102 -6.23 16.11 18.35
CA HIS A 102 -5.49 16.52 17.16
C HIS A 102 -6.15 15.89 15.93
N LYS A 103 -6.35 16.70 14.89
CA LYS A 103 -6.79 16.25 13.56
C LYS A 103 -5.57 16.17 12.66
N ILE A 104 -5.36 15.01 12.03
CA ILE A 104 -4.20 14.75 11.18
C ILE A 104 -4.70 14.24 9.83
N ASP A 105 -4.08 14.70 8.77
CA ASP A 105 -4.49 14.39 7.40
C ASP A 105 -3.70 13.20 6.88
N PHE A 106 -4.41 12.18 6.41
CA PHE A 106 -3.82 11.14 5.55
C PHE A 106 -3.76 11.64 4.11
N ALA A 107 -4.84 12.26 3.64
CA ALA A 107 -4.89 12.92 2.34
C ALA A 107 -5.84 14.13 2.37
N GLU A 108 -5.37 15.26 1.84
CA GLU A 108 -6.25 16.42 1.61
C GLU A 108 -7.32 16.12 0.58
N LYS A 109 -7.09 15.19 -0.36
CA LYS A 109 -8.07 14.74 -1.35
C LYS A 109 -7.81 13.29 -1.73
N VAL A 110 -8.83 12.45 -1.66
CA VAL A 110 -8.81 11.11 -2.27
C VAL A 110 -9.06 11.26 -3.77
N ASN A 111 -8.01 11.61 -4.50
CA ASN A 111 -8.04 11.94 -5.93
C ASN A 111 -7.43 10.84 -6.82
N TRP A 112 -7.41 9.61 -6.32
CA TRP A 112 -6.91 8.44 -7.02
C TRP A 112 -7.96 7.34 -7.01
N THR A 113 -7.78 6.38 -7.92
CA THR A 113 -8.48 5.10 -7.94
C THR A 113 -7.49 3.99 -7.59
N GLY A 114 -7.95 2.90 -6.97
CA GLY A 114 -7.06 1.79 -6.60
C GLY A 114 -6.32 2.01 -5.28
N TRP A 115 -5.48 1.05 -4.90
CA TRP A 115 -4.74 1.07 -3.64
C TRP A 115 -3.58 2.06 -3.65
N LYS A 116 -3.48 2.84 -2.58
CA LYS A 116 -2.37 3.77 -2.32
C LYS A 116 -2.09 3.85 -0.82
N GLU A 117 -0.82 3.78 -0.45
CA GLU A 117 -0.39 4.09 0.91
C GLU A 117 -0.37 5.61 1.13
N VAL A 118 -0.94 6.05 2.26
CA VAL A 118 -0.99 7.45 2.66
C VAL A 118 -0.45 7.61 4.08
N THR A 119 0.32 8.67 4.31
CA THR A 119 1.01 8.88 5.59
C THR A 119 0.49 10.12 6.32
N ALA A 120 -0.02 9.92 7.53
CA ALA A 120 -0.41 10.98 8.46
C ALA A 120 0.72 11.25 9.46
N ARG A 121 1.37 12.41 9.37
CA ARG A 121 2.46 12.80 10.30
C ARG A 121 1.89 13.27 11.64
N ILE A 122 2.39 12.68 12.72
CA ILE A 122 1.99 13.08 14.07
C ILE A 122 2.73 14.39 14.45
N PRO A 123 2.02 15.41 14.98
CA PRO A 123 2.65 16.66 15.38
C PRO A 123 3.76 16.43 16.42
N SER A 124 4.92 17.08 16.23
CA SER A 124 6.09 16.90 17.09
C SER A 124 5.88 17.28 18.56
N GLU A 125 4.89 18.13 18.82
CA GLU A 125 4.52 18.65 20.13
C GLU A 125 3.47 17.79 20.86
N ILE A 126 3.03 16.68 20.24
CA ILE A 126 2.06 15.78 20.86
C ILE A 126 2.66 15.10 22.10
N LYS A 127 1.81 14.78 23.07
CA LYS A 127 2.22 14.07 24.29
C LYS A 127 1.71 12.63 24.28
N TYR A 128 2.62 11.68 24.42
CA TYR A 128 2.31 10.25 24.51
C TYR A 128 1.94 9.83 25.94
N PRO A 129 1.17 8.74 26.12
CA PRO A 129 0.57 7.91 25.06
C PRO A 129 -0.54 8.66 24.29
N ILE A 130 -0.71 8.32 23.02
CA ILE A 130 -1.76 8.87 22.17
C ILE A 130 -2.79 7.79 21.85
N LYS A 131 -4.06 8.17 21.74
CA LYS A 131 -5.17 7.26 21.39
C LYS A 131 -5.73 7.61 20.02
N LEU A 132 -5.78 6.64 19.11
CA LEU A 132 -6.50 6.74 17.84
C LEU A 132 -8.00 6.68 18.09
N GLN A 133 -8.73 7.71 17.68
CA GLN A 133 -10.19 7.79 17.85
C GLN A 133 -10.93 7.27 16.62
N ASN A 134 -10.55 7.76 15.45
CA ASN A 134 -11.21 7.40 14.20
C ASN A 134 -10.33 7.64 12.98
N ILE A 135 -10.68 6.96 11.90
CA ILE A 135 -10.37 7.36 10.53
C ILE A 135 -11.68 7.80 9.90
N TYR A 136 -11.68 8.88 9.13
CA TYR A 136 -12.90 9.43 8.56
C TYR A 136 -12.67 10.10 7.20
N ILE A 137 -13.70 10.00 6.36
CA ILE A 137 -13.81 10.72 5.10
C ILE A 137 -14.79 11.89 5.27
N ALA A 138 -14.47 13.07 4.74
CA ALA A 138 -15.26 14.27 4.95
C ALA A 138 -15.36 15.17 3.71
N GLU A 139 -16.54 15.74 3.53
CA GLU A 139 -16.81 16.85 2.63
C GLU A 139 -17.06 18.14 3.42
N ILE A 140 -16.46 19.26 2.99
CA ILE A 140 -16.51 20.53 3.74
C ILE A 140 -16.68 21.80 2.87
N TYR A 141 -16.67 21.68 1.54
CA TYR A 141 -16.68 22.84 0.62
C TYR A 141 -17.95 22.97 -0.22
N ASP A 142 -19.01 22.21 0.10
CA ASP A 142 -20.34 22.20 -0.55
C ASP A 142 -20.35 21.90 -2.05
N ASP A 143 -19.21 21.59 -2.66
CA ASP A 143 -19.08 21.40 -4.11
C ASP A 143 -19.15 19.92 -4.52
N MET A 144 -18.98 18.99 -3.58
CA MET A 144 -18.98 17.53 -3.82
C MET A 144 -20.00 16.82 -2.93
N LYS A 145 -21.29 17.05 -3.18
CA LYS A 145 -22.41 16.39 -2.46
C LYS A 145 -22.80 15.08 -3.14
N ASP A 146 -21.90 14.11 -3.13
CA ASP A 146 -22.11 12.80 -3.72
C ASP A 146 -21.91 11.66 -2.70
N SER A 147 -21.87 10.43 -3.20
CA SER A 147 -21.77 9.22 -2.40
C SER A 147 -20.75 8.29 -3.03
N GLY A 148 -20.09 7.48 -2.23
CA GLY A 148 -19.03 6.59 -2.69
C GLY A 148 -18.58 5.60 -1.63
N SER A 149 -17.43 4.98 -1.90
CA SER A 149 -16.84 3.95 -1.06
C SER A 149 -15.32 4.00 -1.14
N ILE A 150 -14.65 4.03 0.00
CA ILE A 150 -13.22 3.78 0.09
C ILE A 150 -12.97 2.47 0.84
N TYR A 151 -11.80 1.88 0.64
CA TYR A 151 -11.39 0.69 1.38
C TYR A 151 -10.17 1.07 2.22
N LEU A 152 -10.13 0.62 3.46
CA LEU A 152 -9.07 0.88 4.43
C LEU A 152 -8.44 -0.45 4.82
N ASP A 153 -7.12 -0.51 4.75
CA ASP A 153 -6.37 -1.68 5.13
C ASP A 153 -5.01 -1.31 5.72
N ASP A 154 -4.37 -2.25 6.43
CA ASP A 154 -2.97 -2.21 6.85
C ASP A 154 -2.54 -0.87 7.49
N LEU A 155 -3.22 -0.49 8.57
CA LEU A 155 -2.86 0.70 9.36
C LEU A 155 -1.59 0.41 10.16
N LYS A 156 -0.49 1.08 9.80
CA LYS A 156 0.83 0.94 10.42
C LYS A 156 1.22 2.15 11.28
N LEU A 157 2.09 1.89 12.24
CA LEU A 157 2.78 2.88 13.08
C LEU A 157 4.22 3.02 12.61
N LEU A 158 4.68 4.25 12.43
CA LEU A 158 6.02 4.56 11.92
C LEU A 158 6.86 5.17 13.04
N TYR A 159 7.86 4.45 13.50
CA TYR A 159 8.78 4.87 14.55
C TYR A 159 10.10 5.41 13.97
N PRO A 160 10.72 6.40 14.62
CA PRO A 160 12.02 6.90 14.21
C PRO A 160 13.07 5.79 14.37
N GLU A 161 13.91 5.59 13.35
CA GLU A 161 15.03 4.66 13.42
C GLU A 161 15.94 4.97 14.61
N LYS A 162 16.14 3.97 15.48
CA LYS A 162 17.11 4.06 16.57
C LYS A 162 18.52 4.06 15.97
N THR A 163 19.20 5.20 16.03
CA THR A 163 20.65 5.24 15.78
C THR A 163 21.35 4.48 16.92
N ASN A 164 22.00 3.37 16.57
CA ASN A 164 22.56 2.39 17.50
C ASN A 164 23.39 3.01 18.63
N GLY A 165 22.96 2.74 19.86
CA GLY A 165 23.72 2.94 21.10
C GLY A 165 23.21 1.96 22.15
N ASP A 166 23.65 0.70 22.03
CA ASP A 166 23.58 -0.39 23.00
C ASP A 166 22.24 -0.57 23.76
N ASN A 167 21.35 -1.39 23.18
CA ASN A 167 20.66 -2.52 23.83
C ASN A 167 19.72 -3.15 22.79
N GLU A 168 20.03 -4.38 22.37
CA GLU A 168 19.12 -5.21 21.58
C GLU A 168 17.83 -5.42 22.37
N ILE A 169 16.78 -4.72 21.95
CA ILE A 169 15.41 -5.13 22.23
C ILE A 169 15.06 -6.10 21.10
N GLU A 170 14.56 -7.29 21.47
CA GLU A 170 14.23 -8.36 20.54
C GLU A 170 13.39 -7.83 19.37
N LYS A 171 13.97 -7.89 18.16
CA LYS A 171 13.26 -7.65 16.90
C LYS A 171 12.03 -8.55 16.88
N SER A 172 10.82 -7.99 16.87
CA SER A 172 9.64 -8.78 16.55
C SER A 172 9.77 -9.22 15.10
N LYS A 173 9.93 -10.53 14.87
CA LYS A 173 9.93 -11.11 13.53
C LYS A 173 8.50 -11.05 12.99
N TYR A 174 8.17 -10.02 12.23
CA TYR A 174 7.03 -10.07 11.32
C TYR A 174 7.35 -11.05 10.19
N GLU A 175 6.46 -12.01 9.94
CA GLU A 175 6.53 -12.93 8.82
C GLU A 175 5.61 -12.40 7.71
N ASP A 176 6.19 -11.75 6.70
CA ASP A 176 5.46 -11.50 5.46
C ASP A 176 5.01 -12.86 4.90
N LYS A 177 3.70 -13.10 4.85
CA LYS A 177 3.11 -14.38 4.41
C LYS A 177 3.45 -14.73 2.96
N TYR A 178 3.79 -13.72 2.16
CA TYR A 178 4.31 -13.89 0.81
C TYR A 178 5.83 -14.07 0.82
N LYS A 179 6.56 -13.65 1.85
CA LYS A 179 7.96 -14.04 2.11
C LYS A 179 8.07 -15.50 2.59
N ALA A 180 7.49 -16.39 1.81
CA ALA A 180 7.43 -17.82 2.09
C ALA A 180 7.81 -18.62 0.85
N VAL A 181 8.18 -19.87 1.10
CA VAL A 181 8.32 -20.88 0.05
C VAL A 181 7.02 -21.69 0.06
N PRO A 182 6.15 -21.55 -0.96
CA PRO A 182 4.91 -22.33 -0.99
C PRO A 182 5.22 -23.82 -1.22
N GLU A 183 4.39 -24.70 -0.67
CA GLU A 183 4.56 -26.16 -0.84
C GLU A 183 4.47 -26.60 -2.31
N THR A 184 3.67 -25.87 -3.11
CA THR A 184 3.52 -26.06 -4.55
C THR A 184 3.60 -24.71 -5.25
N TYR A 185 4.05 -24.70 -6.50
CA TYR A 185 4.05 -23.51 -7.34
C TYR A 185 3.94 -23.91 -8.81
N ASN A 186 3.39 -22.99 -9.60
CA ASN A 186 3.24 -23.11 -11.04
C ASN A 186 4.51 -22.62 -11.77
N ASN A 187 5.18 -21.60 -11.24
CA ASN A 187 6.43 -21.06 -11.77
C ASN A 187 7.38 -20.69 -10.63
N LYS A 188 8.69 -20.82 -10.86
CA LYS A 188 9.75 -20.31 -9.98
C LYS A 188 10.73 -19.45 -10.79
N LEU A 189 10.96 -18.22 -10.34
CA LEU A 189 11.93 -17.28 -10.91
C LEU A 189 13.06 -17.08 -9.91
N GLU A 190 14.31 -17.33 -10.32
CA GLU A 190 15.49 -17.12 -9.49
C GLU A 190 16.32 -15.96 -10.03
N PHE A 191 16.60 -14.99 -9.18
CA PHE A 191 17.40 -13.81 -9.46
C PHE A 191 18.75 -13.95 -8.77
N ILE A 192 19.80 -14.14 -9.56
CA ILE A 192 21.17 -14.35 -9.08
C ILE A 192 22.08 -13.46 -9.93
N ASP A 193 22.88 -12.61 -9.28
CA ASP A 193 23.80 -11.70 -9.98
C ASP A 193 23.14 -10.92 -11.13
N GLU A 194 22.02 -10.25 -10.81
CA GLU A 194 21.20 -9.42 -11.74
C GLU A 194 20.47 -10.20 -12.84
N LYS A 195 20.67 -11.52 -12.93
CA LYS A 195 20.06 -12.37 -13.96
C LYS A 195 18.91 -13.19 -13.43
N MET A 196 17.91 -13.40 -14.28
CA MET A 196 16.75 -14.24 -13.98
C MET A 196 16.85 -15.63 -14.64
N TYR A 197 16.46 -16.66 -13.89
CA TYR A 197 16.34 -18.07 -14.32
C TYR A 197 14.93 -18.61 -14.04
N LEU A 198 14.38 -19.45 -14.93
CA LEU A 198 13.02 -20.03 -14.78
C LEU A 198 13.06 -21.54 -14.46
N ASP A 199 12.22 -21.97 -13.51
CA ASP A 199 11.84 -23.36 -13.20
C ASP A 199 13.00 -24.34 -12.98
N ASP A 200 13.89 -24.01 -12.03
CA ASP A 200 15.10 -24.78 -11.66
C ASP A 200 16.06 -25.09 -12.83
N SER A 201 15.72 -24.61 -14.04
CA SER A 201 16.54 -24.67 -15.23
C SER A 201 17.35 -23.38 -15.26
N GLN A 202 18.66 -23.50 -15.39
CA GLN A 202 19.55 -22.35 -15.56
C GLN A 202 19.45 -21.76 -16.99
N GLU A 203 18.32 -21.97 -17.68
CA GLU A 203 18.04 -21.46 -19.01
C GLU A 203 17.29 -20.11 -18.90
N THR A 204 17.63 -19.17 -19.77
CA THR A 204 16.99 -17.85 -19.82
C THR A 204 15.58 -17.94 -20.42
N TYR A 205 14.63 -17.24 -19.83
CA TYR A 205 13.22 -17.23 -20.25
C TYR A 205 13.01 -16.62 -21.65
N GLU A 206 12.29 -17.34 -22.52
CA GLU A 206 11.65 -16.78 -23.72
C GLU A 206 10.13 -16.67 -23.49
N ASN A 207 9.58 -15.48 -23.73
CA ASN A 207 8.22 -15.03 -23.42
C ASN A 207 7.10 -15.84 -24.12
N ASN A 208 6.82 -17.07 -23.68
CA ASN A 208 5.86 -17.97 -24.32
C ASN A 208 5.06 -18.88 -23.36
N GLN A 209 4.73 -18.43 -22.15
CA GLN A 209 3.81 -19.16 -21.26
C GLN A 209 2.65 -18.29 -20.75
N ARG A 210 1.43 -18.85 -20.75
CA ARG A 210 0.19 -18.13 -20.46
C ARG A 210 0.08 -17.80 -18.96
N ASN A 211 0.29 -16.52 -18.63
CA ASN A 211 -0.10 -15.77 -17.41
C ASN A 211 1.05 -15.15 -16.60
N LEU A 212 2.31 -15.43 -16.94
CA LEU A 212 3.48 -14.73 -16.41
C LEU A 212 4.16 -13.95 -17.54
N ILE A 213 4.52 -12.70 -17.27
CA ILE A 213 5.26 -11.84 -18.18
C ILE A 213 6.51 -11.34 -17.45
N TYR A 214 7.66 -11.40 -18.11
CA TYR A 214 8.92 -10.94 -17.58
C TYR A 214 9.54 -9.88 -18.50
N TYR A 215 10.03 -8.79 -17.90
CA TYR A 215 10.77 -7.73 -18.58
C TYR A 215 12.08 -7.42 -17.89
N GLU A 216 13.07 -7.04 -18.70
CA GLU A 216 14.29 -6.40 -18.24
C GLU A 216 14.28 -4.95 -18.71
N LEU A 217 14.47 -4.03 -17.76
CA LEU A 217 14.58 -2.60 -18.03
C LEU A 217 15.94 -2.12 -17.55
N MET A 218 16.66 -1.44 -18.44
CA MET A 218 17.92 -0.78 -18.08
C MET A 218 17.65 0.70 -17.81
N ILE A 219 18.25 1.24 -16.75
CA ILE A 219 18.18 2.67 -16.41
C ILE A 219 19.55 3.29 -16.64
N GLU A 220 19.64 4.21 -17.60
CA GLU A 220 20.86 4.97 -17.89
C GLU A 220 20.54 6.47 -17.90
N ASP A 221 21.34 7.27 -17.19
CA ASP A 221 21.18 8.72 -17.08
C ASP A 221 19.75 9.19 -16.71
N GLY A 222 19.05 8.37 -15.92
CA GLY A 222 17.69 8.59 -15.46
C GLY A 222 16.60 8.38 -16.51
N SER A 223 16.90 7.66 -17.59
CA SER A 223 15.94 7.20 -18.60
C SER A 223 15.93 5.68 -18.70
N ILE A 224 14.77 5.12 -19.04
CA ILE A 224 14.63 3.69 -19.33
C ILE A 224 15.11 3.43 -20.75
N LEU A 225 16.06 2.52 -20.91
CA LEU A 225 16.55 2.03 -22.18
C LEU A 225 15.83 0.74 -22.58
N GLY A 226 15.22 0.76 -23.77
CA GLY A 226 14.51 -0.39 -24.33
C GLY A 226 13.02 -0.44 -23.98
N SER A 227 12.23 -0.90 -24.96
CA SER A 227 10.94 -1.59 -24.87
C SER A 227 9.82 -1.13 -23.90
N ILE A 228 9.76 0.15 -23.51
CA ILE A 228 8.49 0.74 -23.01
C ILE A 228 7.35 0.53 -24.04
N GLU A 229 7.67 0.51 -25.33
CA GLU A 229 6.71 0.25 -26.40
C GLU A 229 6.16 -1.19 -26.39
N ASP A 230 6.97 -2.19 -26.01
CA ASP A 230 6.51 -3.58 -25.89
C ASP A 230 5.59 -3.77 -24.68
N ILE A 231 5.80 -2.98 -23.60
CA ILE A 231 4.91 -2.97 -22.44
C ILE A 231 3.57 -2.29 -22.79
N LYS A 232 3.57 -1.27 -23.65
CA LYS A 232 2.32 -0.61 -24.12
C LYS A 232 1.39 -1.54 -24.89
N GLU A 233 1.92 -2.56 -25.59
CA GLU A 233 1.08 -3.54 -26.30
C GLU A 233 0.31 -4.48 -25.36
N LEU A 234 0.71 -4.56 -24.08
CA LEU A 234 0.07 -5.42 -23.07
C LEU A 234 -1.21 -4.85 -22.45
N SER A 235 -1.55 -3.58 -22.73
CA SER A 235 -2.74 -2.90 -22.18
C SER A 235 -4.09 -3.50 -22.63
N LEU A 236 -4.08 -4.70 -23.18
CA LEU A 236 -5.21 -5.43 -23.74
C LEU A 236 -5.38 -6.83 -23.09
N GLU A 237 -4.49 -7.26 -22.19
CA GLU A 237 -4.57 -8.57 -21.54
C GLU A 237 -4.78 -8.47 -20.02
N ASN A 238 -5.93 -8.94 -19.51
CA ASN A 238 -6.24 -8.93 -18.07
C ASN A 238 -5.68 -10.18 -17.34
N ASN A 239 -5.54 -10.07 -16.02
CA ASN A 239 -5.17 -11.16 -15.10
C ASN A 239 -3.78 -11.76 -15.40
N LYS A 240 -2.76 -10.89 -15.40
CA LYS A 240 -1.37 -11.26 -15.64
C LYS A 240 -0.54 -11.05 -14.38
N LYS A 241 0.51 -11.86 -14.26
CA LYS A 241 1.58 -11.71 -13.29
C LYS A 241 2.78 -11.13 -14.01
N ILE A 242 3.22 -9.95 -13.59
CA ILE A 242 4.32 -9.25 -14.26
C ILE A 242 5.48 -9.14 -13.30
N VAL A 243 6.66 -9.47 -13.81
CA VAL A 243 7.92 -9.25 -13.12
C VAL A 243 8.80 -8.35 -13.99
N ILE A 244 9.21 -7.22 -13.43
CA ILE A 244 10.10 -6.25 -14.08
C ILE A 244 11.42 -6.27 -13.33
N ASN A 245 12.48 -6.72 -13.97
CA ASN A 245 13.83 -6.64 -13.45
C ASN A 245 14.48 -5.34 -13.93
N MET A 246 14.88 -4.48 -12.99
CA MET A 246 15.62 -3.25 -13.26
C MET A 246 17.09 -3.44 -12.87
N ASP A 247 18.01 -2.97 -13.72
CA ASP A 247 19.45 -3.00 -13.42
C ASP A 247 19.88 -1.99 -12.34
N ASN A 248 19.01 -1.01 -12.05
CA ASN A 248 19.21 0.03 -11.07
C ASN A 248 17.91 0.32 -10.32
N PRO A 249 17.99 0.94 -9.12
CA PRO A 249 16.81 1.37 -8.38
C PRO A 249 15.93 2.33 -9.19
N ILE A 250 14.62 2.23 -9.01
CA ILE A 250 13.63 3.06 -9.73
C ILE A 250 13.82 4.56 -9.42
N GLU A 251 14.37 4.89 -8.25
CA GLU A 251 14.72 6.23 -7.80
C GLU A 251 15.76 6.91 -8.69
N ASN A 252 16.50 6.15 -9.50
CA ASN A 252 17.44 6.70 -10.47
C ASN A 252 16.73 7.31 -11.69
N LEU A 253 15.44 7.03 -11.91
CA LEU A 253 14.68 7.66 -12.98
C LEU A 253 14.49 9.16 -12.76
N ASN A 254 14.58 9.93 -13.85
CA ASN A 254 14.12 11.31 -13.81
C ASN A 254 12.59 11.36 -13.65
N GLN A 255 12.09 12.45 -13.10
CA GLN A 255 10.67 12.57 -12.75
C GLN A 255 9.71 12.31 -13.93
N ASN A 256 10.08 12.68 -15.15
CA ASN A 256 9.21 12.48 -16.32
C ASN A 256 9.14 10.99 -16.70
N GLU A 257 10.27 10.29 -16.65
CA GLU A 257 10.37 8.85 -16.91
C GLU A 257 9.67 8.04 -15.83
N TYR A 258 9.87 8.39 -14.55
CA TYR A 258 9.15 7.79 -13.43
C TYR A 258 7.64 7.93 -13.59
N ASN A 259 7.14 9.14 -13.84
CA ASN A 259 5.70 9.37 -14.04
C ASN A 259 5.17 8.62 -15.27
N GLY A 260 5.98 8.52 -16.34
CA GLY A 260 5.64 7.77 -17.54
C GLY A 260 5.55 6.26 -17.28
N PHE A 261 6.50 5.72 -16.51
CA PHE A 261 6.51 4.34 -16.07
C PHE A 261 5.29 4.04 -15.21
N VAL A 262 5.05 4.78 -14.12
CA VAL A 262 3.90 4.57 -13.23
C VAL A 262 2.59 4.59 -14.01
N LYS A 263 2.39 5.61 -14.86
CA LYS A 263 1.20 5.72 -15.71
C LYS A 263 1.06 4.54 -16.68
N LEU A 264 2.16 4.05 -17.24
CA LEU A 264 2.13 2.88 -18.11
C LEU A 264 1.71 1.64 -17.34
N MET A 265 2.26 1.43 -16.14
CA MET A 265 1.92 0.30 -15.29
C MET A 265 0.44 0.34 -14.87
N GLU A 266 -0.06 1.51 -14.46
CA GLU A 266 -1.49 1.73 -14.17
C GLU A 266 -2.38 1.43 -15.39
N GLN A 267 -1.97 1.87 -16.58
CA GLN A 267 -2.75 1.70 -17.82
C GLN A 267 -2.68 0.29 -18.41
N ALA A 268 -1.54 -0.38 -18.31
CA ALA A 268 -1.30 -1.65 -18.95
C ALA A 268 -1.96 -2.82 -18.19
N PHE A 269 -2.16 -2.68 -16.88
CA PHE A 269 -2.42 -3.85 -16.03
C PHE A 269 -3.80 -3.90 -15.39
N GLY A 270 -4.55 -2.78 -15.35
CA GLY A 270 -5.87 -2.73 -14.73
C GLY A 270 -5.84 -3.19 -13.26
N ASN A 271 -7.01 -3.25 -12.61
CA ASN A 271 -7.08 -3.58 -11.18
C ASN A 271 -6.84 -5.08 -10.86
N ASP A 272 -6.78 -5.95 -11.88
CA ASP A 272 -6.76 -7.41 -11.70
C ASP A 272 -5.38 -8.07 -11.90
N SER A 273 -4.33 -7.28 -12.19
CA SER A 273 -2.98 -7.78 -12.45
C SER A 273 -2.02 -7.37 -11.35
N GLU A 274 -1.06 -8.25 -11.04
CA GLU A 274 -0.07 -8.00 -9.99
C GLU A 274 1.31 -7.79 -10.61
N VAL A 275 1.99 -6.73 -10.19
CA VAL A 275 3.31 -6.33 -10.70
C VAL A 275 4.31 -6.37 -9.56
N ILE A 276 5.41 -7.08 -9.78
CA ILE A 276 6.60 -7.01 -8.95
C ILE A 276 7.72 -6.38 -9.77
N VAL A 277 8.31 -5.31 -9.23
CA VAL A 277 9.55 -4.72 -9.73
C VAL A 277 10.68 -5.19 -8.83
N VAL A 278 11.74 -5.71 -9.41
CA VAL A 278 12.90 -6.23 -8.68
C VAL A 278 14.15 -5.52 -9.16
N HIS A 279 15.09 -5.27 -8.26
CA HIS A 279 16.43 -4.86 -8.64
C HIS A 279 17.46 -5.40 -7.63
N LYS A 280 18.68 -5.65 -8.10
CA LYS A 280 19.79 -5.94 -7.21
C LYS A 280 20.26 -4.64 -6.55
N GLY A 281 20.52 -4.67 -5.25
CA GLY A 281 20.97 -3.53 -4.47
C GLY A 281 22.06 -3.90 -3.46
N GLU A 282 22.36 -2.95 -2.56
CA GLU A 282 23.34 -3.18 -1.48
C GLU A 282 22.66 -3.75 -0.22
N THR A 283 21.33 -3.70 -0.16
CA THR A 283 20.55 -4.19 0.97
C THR A 283 19.34 -4.97 0.48
N SER A 284 18.62 -5.64 1.38
CA SER A 284 17.35 -6.29 1.04
C SER A 284 16.18 -5.51 1.62
N ASN A 285 15.44 -4.81 0.77
CA ASN A 285 14.33 -3.95 1.13
C ASN A 285 13.10 -4.23 0.29
N ILE A 286 11.93 -3.87 0.81
CA ILE A 286 10.66 -4.03 0.13
C ILE A 286 9.87 -2.75 0.31
N LEU A 287 9.37 -2.22 -0.80
CA LEU A 287 8.54 -1.03 -0.84
C LEU A 287 7.25 -1.35 -1.60
N TYR A 288 6.13 -0.87 -1.08
CA TYR A 288 4.83 -0.96 -1.74
C TYR A 288 4.40 0.45 -2.14
N GLU A 289 4.29 0.72 -3.43
CA GLU A 289 3.92 2.04 -3.93
C GLU A 289 3.06 1.92 -5.19
N ASN A 290 2.00 2.71 -5.31
CA ASN A 290 1.10 2.75 -6.48
C ASN A 290 0.51 1.37 -6.87
N GLY A 291 0.27 0.49 -5.88
CA GLY A 291 -0.22 -0.86 -6.12
C GLY A 291 0.84 -1.85 -6.64
N PHE A 292 2.11 -1.46 -6.65
CA PHE A 292 3.24 -2.28 -7.07
C PHE A 292 4.12 -2.66 -5.89
N ARG A 293 4.73 -3.84 -5.98
CA ARG A 293 5.74 -4.30 -5.02
C ARG A 293 7.13 -4.14 -5.61
N TYR A 294 7.96 -3.32 -4.98
CA TYR A 294 9.36 -3.12 -5.31
C TYR A 294 10.22 -3.94 -4.35
N ILE A 295 11.06 -4.82 -4.88
CA ILE A 295 11.94 -5.68 -4.09
C ILE A 295 13.39 -5.37 -4.47
N GLU A 296 14.12 -4.80 -3.51
CA GLU A 296 15.58 -4.74 -3.55
C GLU A 296 16.13 -6.03 -2.92
N TYR A 297 17.07 -6.69 -3.59
CA TYR A 297 17.75 -7.87 -3.06
C TYR A 297 19.27 -7.73 -3.12
N GLU A 298 19.96 -8.18 -2.07
CA GLU A 298 21.43 -8.10 -1.97
C GLU A 298 22.09 -9.29 -2.70
N ASP A 299 21.76 -10.52 -2.28
CA ASP A 299 22.39 -11.73 -2.80
C ASP A 299 21.51 -12.44 -3.83
N GLU A 300 20.41 -13.05 -3.38
CA GLU A 300 19.50 -13.81 -4.23
C GLU A 300 18.05 -13.53 -3.87
N LEU A 301 17.22 -13.40 -4.90
CA LEU A 301 15.77 -13.36 -4.77
C LEU A 301 15.17 -14.55 -5.53
N THR A 302 14.23 -15.25 -4.91
CA THR A 302 13.38 -16.23 -5.59
C THR A 302 11.95 -15.75 -5.55
N LEU A 303 11.25 -15.71 -6.68
CA LEU A 303 9.81 -15.53 -6.75
C LEU A 303 9.14 -16.86 -7.09
N TYR A 304 8.03 -17.17 -6.43
CA TYR A 304 7.17 -18.30 -6.72
C TYR A 304 5.79 -17.79 -7.12
N ILE A 305 5.17 -18.42 -8.11
CA ILE A 305 3.79 -18.12 -8.50
C ILE A 305 2.95 -19.35 -8.21
N ASN A 306 2.00 -19.25 -7.29
CA ASN A 306 1.11 -20.35 -6.95
C ASN A 306 -0.35 -19.87 -6.92
N GLU A 307 -1.22 -20.58 -7.64
CA GLU A 307 -2.67 -20.28 -7.74
C GLU A 307 -3.01 -18.81 -8.03
N GLY A 308 -2.13 -18.11 -8.77
CA GLY A 308 -2.32 -16.71 -9.09
C GLY A 308 -1.92 -15.73 -7.97
N ASN A 309 -1.06 -16.14 -7.03
CA ASN A 309 -0.42 -15.25 -6.06
C ASN A 309 1.11 -15.33 -6.21
N PHE A 310 1.81 -14.22 -5.97
CA PHE A 310 3.26 -14.21 -5.80
C PHE A 310 3.64 -14.56 -4.36
N TYR A 311 4.68 -15.36 -4.23
CA TYR A 311 5.46 -15.56 -3.01
C TYR A 311 6.92 -15.30 -3.34
N TYR A 312 7.75 -15.05 -2.34
CA TYR A 312 9.14 -14.76 -2.55
C TYR A 312 10.02 -15.19 -1.37
N LYS A 313 11.30 -15.34 -1.65
CA LYS A 313 12.34 -15.62 -0.67
C LYS A 313 13.55 -14.79 -1.03
N ILE A 314 14.04 -14.01 -0.08
CA ILE A 314 15.32 -13.30 -0.21
C ILE A 314 16.32 -14.05 0.66
N ASN A 315 17.42 -14.51 0.07
CA ASN A 315 18.53 -15.14 0.77
C ASN A 315 19.58 -14.11 1.13
#